data_AF-A0A6B3NXF7-F1
#
_entry.id   AF-A0A6B3NXF7-F1
#
_cell.length_a   1.000
_cell.length_b   1.000
_cell.length_c   1.000
_cell.angle_alpha   90.00
_cell.angle_beta   90.00
_cell.angle_gamma   90.00
#
_symmetry.space_group_name_H-M   'P 1'
#
loop_
_entity.id
_entity.type
_entity.pdbx_description
1 polymer ?
#
loop_
_entity_poly.entity_id
_entity_poly.type
_entity_poly.pdbx_seq_one_letter_code
_entity_poly.pdbx_strand_id
1 'polypeptide(L)' 'IAEGLLAVCIQHECDHLNGKLFVDYLSNLKRDRIKKKLEKQHRQNA' A
#
# COMPACT_ATOMS: atom_id res chain seq x y z
N ILE A 1 20.30 -10.37 -9.91
CA ILE A 1 19.12 -9.55 -10.29
C ILE A 1 17.91 -10.35 -9.82
N ALA A 2 16.98 -9.74 -9.07
CA ALA A 2 15.75 -10.41 -8.68
C ALA A 2 14.69 -10.25 -9.79
N GLU A 3 13.87 -11.26 -10.00
CA GLU A 3 12.87 -11.29 -11.07
C GLU A 3 11.50 -11.71 -10.54
N GLY A 4 10.45 -11.47 -11.34
CA GLY A 4 9.09 -11.87 -11.02
C GLY A 4 8.61 -11.37 -9.66
N LEU A 5 8.01 -12.27 -8.87
CA LEU A 5 7.47 -11.94 -7.55
C LEU A 5 8.54 -11.43 -6.58
N LEU A 6 9.76 -12.00 -6.64
CA LEU A 6 10.85 -11.59 -5.75
C LEU A 6 11.27 -10.14 -6.02
N ALA A 7 11.29 -9.72 -7.29
CA ALA A 7 11.56 -8.33 -7.64
C ALA A 7 10.48 -7.38 -7.09
N VAL A 8 9.21 -7.78 -7.15
CA VAL A 8 8.09 -6.98 -6.64
C VAL A 8 8.17 -6.84 -5.12
N CYS A 9 8.43 -7.94 -4.41
CA CYS A 9 8.59 -7.91 -2.95
C CYS A 9 9.75 -7.01 -2.53
N ILE A 10 10.93 -7.16 -3.14
CA ILE A 10 12.09 -6.33 -2.79
C ILE A 10 11.79 -4.83 -3.00
N GLN A 11 11.15 -4.47 -4.11
CA GLN A 11 10.74 -3.09 -4.37
C GLN A 11 9.72 -2.58 -3.33
N HIS A 12 8.73 -3.39 -2.98
CA HIS A 12 7.73 -3.06 -1.96
C HIS A 12 8.34 -2.80 -0.59
N GLU A 13 9.26 -3.66 -0.15
CA GLU A 13 9.93 -3.50 1.14
C GLU A 13 10.88 -2.29 1.13
N CYS A 14 11.60 -2.04 0.03
CA CYS A 14 12.40 -0.82 -0.12
C CYS A 14 11.53 0.44 -0.07
N ASP A 15 10.34 0.44 -0.66
CA ASP A 15 9.40 1.56 -0.58
C ASP A 15 8.97 1.84 0.86
N HIS A 16 8.69 0.80 1.66
CA HIS A 16 8.37 0.95 3.09
C HIS A 16 9.51 1.63 3.85
N LEU A 17 10.76 1.26 3.59
CA LEU A 17 11.93 1.91 4.21
C LEU A 17 12.05 3.40 3.85
N ASN A 18 11.50 3.80 2.71
CA ASN A 18 11.45 5.19 2.25
C ASN A 18 10.15 5.91 2.66
N GLY A 19 9.30 5.28 3.48
CA GLY A 19 8.00 5.83 3.90
C GLY A 19 6.98 5.92 2.77
N LYS A 20 7.16 5.17 1.68
CA LYS A 20 6.23 5.07 0.56
C LYS A 20 5.41 3.79 0.67
N LEU A 21 4.11 3.91 0.45
CA LEU A 21 3.20 2.77 0.40
C LEU A 21 2.77 2.52 -1.04
N PHE A 22 2.37 1.28 -1.36
CA PHE A 22 1.89 0.96 -2.70
C PHE A 22 0.67 1.81 -3.13
N VAL A 23 -0.12 2.27 -2.15
CA VAL A 23 -1.27 3.16 -2.38
C VAL A 23 -0.87 4.54 -2.90
N ASP A 24 0.40 4.92 -2.74
CA ASP A 24 0.95 6.18 -3.24
C ASP A 24 1.10 6.22 -4.76
N TYR A 25 1.12 5.05 -5.40
CA TYR A 25 1.10 4.91 -6.86
C TYR A 25 -0.32 4.87 -7.45
N LEU A 26 -1.36 4.80 -6.61
CA LEU A 26 -2.75 4.81 -7.05
C LEU A 26 -3.25 6.25 -7.23
N SER A 27 -4.25 6.41 -8.11
CA SER A 27 -4.97 7.68 -8.25
C SER A 27 -5.63 8.10 -6.94
N ASN A 28 -5.76 9.42 -6.74
CA ASN A 28 -6.33 10.00 -5.51
C ASN A 28 -7.68 9.38 -5.13
N LEU A 29 -8.58 9.19 -6.10
CA LEU A 29 -9.90 8.57 -5.86
C LEU A 29 -9.81 7.13 -5.34
N LYS A 30 -8.84 6.34 -5.84
CA LYS A 30 -8.64 4.96 -5.37
C LYS A 30 -8.02 4.95 -3.97
N ARG A 31 -7.04 5.83 -3.71
CA ARG A 31 -6.42 5.99 -2.39
C ARG A 31 -7.45 6.38 -1.34
N ASP A 32 -8.29 7.37 -1.62
CA ASP A 32 -9.35 7.83 -0.71
C ASP A 32 -10.37 6.73 -0.42
N ARG A 33 -10.75 5.95 -1.43
CA ARG A 33 -11.65 4.80 -1.24
C ARG A 33 -11.05 3.76 -0.30
N ILE A 34 -9.77 3.43 -0.47
CA ILE A 34 -9.06 2.47 0.40
C ILE A 34 -8.99 3.03 1.82
N LYS A 35 -8.62 4.30 1.99
CA LYS A 35 -8.55 4.97 3.29
C LYS A 35 -9.90 4.91 4.03
N LYS A 36 -10.99 5.32 3.38
CA LYS A 36 -12.35 5.27 3.96
C LYS A 36 -12.76 3.85 4.37
N LYS A 37 -12.39 2.84 3.57
CA LYS A 37 -12.66 1.43 3.87
C LYS A 37 -11.89 0.97 5.11
N LEU A 38 -10.61 1.29 5.19
CA LEU A 38 -9.76 0.96 6.34
C LEU A 38 -10.26 1.66 7.62
N GLU A 39 -10.59 2.94 7.56
CA GLU A 39 -11.14 3.68 8.70
C GLU A 39 -12.46 3.06 9.20
N LYS A 40 -13.34 2.64 8.29
CA LYS A 40 -14.57 1.93 8.66
C LYS A 40 -14.27 0.60 9.36
N GLN A 41 -13.32 -0.18 8.84
CA GLN A 41 -12.92 -1.45 9.46
C GLN A 41 -12.32 -1.24 10.84
N HIS A 42 -11.47 -0.22 11.03
CA HIS A 42 -10.91 0.12 12.35
C HIS A 42 -11.99 0.47 13.35
N ARG A 43 -13.05 1.20 12.94
CA ARG A 43 -14.20 1.50 13.81
C ARG A 43 -15.07 0.30 14.15
N GLN A 44 -15.09 -0.73 13.31
CA GLN A 44 -15.89 -1.95 13.53
C GLN A 44 -15.16 -3.00 14.36
N ASN A 45 -13.83 -2.97 14.34
CA ASN A 45 -12.96 -3.92 15.05
C ASN A 45 -12.46 -3.38 16.40
N ALA A 46 -12.79 -2.13 16.73
CA ALA A 46 -12.55 -1.50 18.03
C ALA A 46 -13.81 -1.57 18.89
#